data_AF-A0A0J9TS94-F1
#
_entry.id   AF-A0A0J9TS94-F1
#
_cell.length_a   1.000
_cell.length_b   1.000
_cell.length_c   1.000
_cell.angle_alpha   90.00
_cell.angle_beta   90.00
_cell.angle_gamma   90.00
#
_symmetry.space_group_name_H-M   'P 1'
#
loop_
_entity.id
_entity.type
_entity.pdbx_description
1 polymer ?
#
loop_
_entity_poly.entity_id
_entity_poly.type
_entity_poly.pdbx_seq_one_letter_code
_entity_poly.pdbx_strand_id
1 'polypeptide(L)'
;RKSEVHLPHDLFDNEKDQQDEQNICDTKKEPFTISTKYKCSAVQLFNHTGRIINNFNNLCQQHDDHNNCCDYFIYWLYRKIIKSNYDAFNIHWLLNNVKGLMEKYNLSNEKKCKLNENFSTILDINLLKNKTALYYFLEYYDKIKKALNPGSTNKYLYCQYIKQIFRLYQKIQ
;
A
#
# COMPACT_ATOMS: atom_id res chain seq x y z
N ARG A 1 8.60 -10.77 18.37
CA ARG A 1 9.51 -10.53 17.22
C ARG A 1 8.65 -10.04 16.05
N LYS A 2 8.70 -8.74 15.71
CA LYS A 2 8.04 -8.23 14.49
C LYS A 2 8.76 -8.82 13.28
N SER A 3 8.04 -9.31 12.27
CA SER A 3 8.66 -9.84 11.06
C SER A 3 9.29 -8.71 10.23
N GLU A 4 10.40 -8.95 9.53
CA GLU A 4 11.08 -7.95 8.68
C GLU A 4 10.15 -7.21 7.70
N VAL A 5 9.09 -7.86 7.19
CA VAL A 5 8.08 -7.25 6.27
C VAL A 5 7.18 -6.20 6.94
N HIS A 6 7.12 -6.16 8.28
CA HIS A 6 6.40 -5.11 9.01
C HIS A 6 7.26 -3.84 9.21
N LEU A 7 8.58 -3.92 9.05
CA LEU A 7 9.44 -2.73 9.20
C LEU A 7 9.12 -1.63 8.16
N PRO A 8 9.02 -1.92 6.84
CA PRO A 8 8.73 -0.89 5.84
C PRO A 8 7.36 -0.21 6.04
N HIS A 9 6.35 -0.98 6.43
CA HIS A 9 5.00 -0.45 6.63
C HIS A 9 4.87 0.40 7.89
N ASP A 10 5.60 0.06 8.95
CA ASP A 10 5.66 0.88 10.16
C ASP A 10 6.37 2.23 9.87
N LEU A 11 7.36 2.26 8.97
CA LEU A 11 8.00 3.51 8.54
C LEU A 11 7.01 4.45 7.85
N PHE A 12 6.27 3.95 6.86
CA PHE A 12 5.24 4.73 6.18
C PHE A 12 4.14 5.19 7.14
N ASP A 13 3.70 4.33 8.06
CA ASP A 13 2.67 4.69 9.05
C ASP A 13 3.11 5.80 10.02
N ASN A 14 4.41 5.90 10.29
CA ASN A 14 4.97 6.86 11.24
C ASN A 14 5.39 8.18 10.59
N GLU A 15 5.27 8.32 9.26
CA GLU A 15 5.60 9.54 8.54
C GLU A 15 4.59 10.67 8.89
N LYS A 16 4.98 11.50 9.86
CA LYS A 16 4.20 12.62 10.40
C LYS A 16 4.84 13.96 10.04
N ASP A 17 4.01 15.00 10.00
CA ASP A 17 4.47 16.39 9.97
C ASP A 17 4.80 16.91 11.38
N GLN A 18 5.69 17.91 11.46
CA GLN A 18 5.93 18.72 12.67
C GLN A 18 4.78 19.72 12.94
N GLN A 19 3.75 19.83 12.08
CA GLN A 19 2.71 20.86 12.18
C GLN A 19 1.23 20.42 11.99
N ASP A 20 0.90 19.13 11.82
CA ASP A 20 -0.46 18.74 11.45
C ASP A 20 -1.37 18.33 12.64
N GLU A 21 -1.93 19.34 13.30
CA GLU A 21 -3.29 19.29 13.86
C GLU A 21 -4.26 20.21 13.09
N GLN A 22 -3.86 20.79 11.95
CA GLN A 22 -4.73 21.72 11.24
C GLN A 22 -5.72 20.99 10.31
N ASN A 23 -7.00 21.17 10.62
CA ASN A 23 -8.15 20.51 10.02
C ASN A 23 -8.30 20.75 8.50
N ILE A 24 -7.61 19.92 7.69
CA ILE A 24 -7.76 19.84 6.22
C ILE A 24 -9.21 19.56 5.78
N CYS A 25 -10.04 19.02 6.67
CA CYS A 25 -11.44 18.69 6.40
C CYS A 25 -12.45 19.54 7.16
N ASP A 26 -12.03 20.61 7.83
CA ASP A 26 -12.98 21.51 8.50
C ASP A 26 -13.79 22.28 7.45
N THR A 27 -15.02 21.84 7.26
CA THR A 27 -16.04 22.47 6.41
C THR A 27 -16.45 23.88 6.85
N LYS A 28 -15.85 24.41 7.93
CA LYS A 28 -16.20 25.69 8.55
C LYS A 28 -15.28 26.85 8.18
N LYS A 29 -14.19 26.66 7.43
CA LYS A 29 -13.22 27.75 7.16
C LYS A 29 -13.02 28.19 5.72
N GLU A 30 -13.45 27.48 4.67
CA GLU A 30 -13.47 28.08 3.32
C GLU A 30 -14.53 27.46 2.36
N PRO A 31 -15.04 28.22 1.36
CA PRO A 31 -16.08 27.78 0.43
C PRO A 31 -15.60 26.95 -0.79
N PHE A 32 -14.52 26.16 -0.71
CA PHE A 32 -14.02 25.39 -1.87
C PHE A 32 -14.05 23.85 -1.70
N THR A 33 -15.24 23.29 -1.95
CA THR A 33 -15.58 22.19 -2.91
C THR A 33 -14.85 20.84 -2.99
N ILE A 34 -13.76 20.56 -2.27
CA ILE A 34 -13.11 19.22 -2.33
C ILE A 34 -13.71 18.23 -1.33
N SER A 35 -14.03 18.68 -0.11
CA SER A 35 -14.51 17.81 0.98
C SER A 35 -15.93 17.28 0.77
N THR A 36 -16.73 17.91 -0.08
CA THR A 36 -18.09 17.45 -0.42
C THR A 36 -18.07 16.32 -1.46
N LYS A 37 -17.01 16.21 -2.26
CA LYS A 37 -16.91 15.25 -3.36
C LYS A 37 -16.21 13.94 -2.99
N TYR A 38 -15.23 13.99 -2.08
CA TYR A 38 -14.44 12.83 -1.66
C TYR A 38 -14.45 12.67 -0.15
N LYS A 39 -14.35 11.43 0.32
CA LYS A 39 -14.25 11.14 1.76
C LYS A 39 -13.01 11.83 2.32
N CYS A 40 -13.18 12.57 3.42
CA CYS A 40 -12.07 13.24 4.12
C CYS A 40 -10.89 12.30 4.39
N SER A 41 -11.15 11.06 4.82
CA SER A 41 -10.09 10.08 5.08
C SER A 41 -9.30 9.69 3.81
N ALA A 42 -9.92 9.75 2.62
CA ALA A 42 -9.23 9.53 1.36
C ALA A 42 -8.30 10.71 1.03
N VAL A 43 -8.74 11.95 1.30
CA VAL A 43 -7.90 13.16 1.16
C VAL A 43 -6.74 13.13 2.15
N GLN A 44 -6.98 12.75 3.40
CA GLN A 44 -5.93 12.57 4.41
C GLN A 44 -4.90 11.51 3.99
N LEU A 45 -5.37 10.37 3.46
CA LEU A 45 -4.49 9.33 2.95
C LEU A 45 -3.67 9.81 1.75
N PHE A 46 -4.26 10.60 0.85
CA PHE A 46 -3.55 11.22 -0.26
C PHE A 46 -2.44 12.17 0.23
N ASN A 47 -2.73 13.04 1.19
CA ASN A 47 -1.71 13.94 1.74
C ASN A 47 -0.57 13.16 2.41
N HIS A 48 -0.91 12.09 3.14
CA HIS A 48 0.08 11.20 3.73
C HIS A 48 0.95 10.48 2.67
N THR A 49 0.35 10.00 1.57
CA THR A 49 1.13 9.47 0.45
C THR A 49 2.05 10.52 -0.16
N GLY A 50 1.62 11.79 -0.24
CA GLY A 50 2.47 12.88 -0.72
C GLY A 50 3.71 13.07 0.15
N ARG A 51 3.57 13.01 1.48
CA ARG A 51 4.72 13.06 2.40
C ARG A 51 5.68 11.89 2.18
N ILE A 52 5.15 10.67 2.07
CA ILE A 52 5.96 9.48 1.81
C ILE A 52 6.72 9.62 0.49
N ILE A 53 6.07 10.11 -0.57
CA ILE A 53 6.70 10.32 -1.89
C ILE A 53 7.78 11.42 -1.83
N ASN A 54 7.57 12.48 -1.05
CA ASN A 54 8.58 13.53 -0.88
C ASN A 54 9.83 13.01 -0.15
N ASN A 55 9.64 12.14 0.84
CA ASN A 55 10.73 11.53 1.63
C ASN A 55 11.13 10.14 1.11
N PHE A 56 10.71 9.77 -0.11
CA PHE A 56 10.75 8.40 -0.60
C PHE A 56 12.17 7.81 -0.60
N ASN A 57 13.15 8.57 -1.07
CA ASN A 57 14.56 8.13 -1.08
C ASN A 57 15.05 7.77 0.32
N ASN A 58 14.78 8.61 1.31
CA ASN A 58 15.25 8.41 2.69
C ASN A 58 14.56 7.21 3.34
N LEU A 59 13.25 7.07 3.12
CA LEU A 59 12.46 5.93 3.60
C LEU A 59 12.91 4.62 2.94
N CYS A 60 13.29 4.67 1.67
CA CYS A 60 13.74 3.51 0.91
C CYS A 60 15.22 3.17 1.10
N GLN A 61 16.07 4.10 1.57
CA GLN A 61 17.49 3.85 1.85
C GLN A 61 17.72 2.87 3.02
N GLN A 62 16.72 2.68 3.89
CA GLN A 62 16.81 1.72 4.99
C GLN A 62 16.68 0.25 4.54
N HIS A 63 16.51 0.01 3.24
CA HIS A 63 16.36 -1.31 2.63
C HIS A 63 17.24 -1.41 1.36
N ASP A 64 18.36 -2.14 1.46
CA ASP A 64 19.44 -2.21 0.45
C ASP A 64 19.02 -2.72 -0.95
N ASP A 65 17.86 -3.37 -1.09
CA ASP A 65 17.37 -3.86 -2.37
C ASP A 65 16.32 -2.91 -2.99
N HIS A 66 16.81 -2.04 -3.86
CA HIS A 66 16.05 -1.00 -4.56
C HIS A 66 14.79 -1.45 -5.32
N ASN A 67 14.57 -2.75 -5.50
CA ASN A 67 13.36 -3.27 -6.15
C ASN A 67 12.15 -3.36 -5.22
N ASN A 68 12.32 -3.51 -3.90
CA ASN A 68 11.18 -3.81 -3.02
C ASN A 68 10.46 -2.57 -2.48
N CYS A 69 11.12 -1.41 -2.38
CA CYS A 69 10.49 -0.24 -1.74
C CYS A 69 9.26 0.29 -2.51
N CYS A 70 9.32 0.27 -3.85
CA CYS A 70 8.18 0.65 -4.68
C CYS A 70 6.99 -0.30 -4.48
N ASP A 71 7.25 -1.61 -4.44
CA ASP A 71 6.22 -2.62 -4.16
C ASP A 71 5.66 -2.45 -2.73
N TYR A 72 6.53 -2.24 -1.73
CA TYR A 72 6.10 -1.97 -0.35
C TYR A 72 5.15 -0.77 -0.29
N PHE A 73 5.48 0.32 -0.98
CA PHE A 73 4.61 1.51 -1.04
C PHE A 73 3.25 1.20 -1.68
N ILE A 74 3.24 0.51 -2.82
CA ILE A 74 2.01 0.13 -3.53
C ILE A 74 1.11 -0.71 -2.63
N TYR A 75 1.64 -1.77 -2.03
CA TYR A 75 0.85 -2.70 -1.23
C TYR A 75 0.48 -2.14 0.15
N TRP A 76 1.29 -1.24 0.70
CA TRP A 76 0.91 -0.42 1.86
C TRP A 76 -0.32 0.44 1.55
N LEU A 77 -0.31 1.15 0.43
CA LEU A 77 -1.43 1.99 0.02
C LEU A 77 -2.70 1.16 -0.19
N TYR A 78 -2.58 0.01 -0.86
CA TYR A 78 -3.71 -0.92 -1.02
C TYR A 78 -4.26 -1.37 0.33
N ARG A 79 -3.40 -1.70 1.30
CA ARG A 79 -3.84 -2.06 2.65
C ARG A 79 -4.60 -0.93 3.34
N LYS A 80 -4.17 0.33 3.18
CA LYS A 80 -4.88 1.50 3.73
C LYS A 80 -6.25 1.70 3.07
N ILE A 81 -6.33 1.54 1.76
CA ILE A 81 -7.58 1.61 0.98
C ILE A 81 -8.55 0.51 1.45
N ILE A 82 -8.08 -0.74 1.52
CA ILE A 82 -8.87 -1.90 1.95
C ILE A 82 -9.40 -1.68 3.38
N LYS A 83 -8.55 -1.23 4.31
CA LYS A 83 -8.92 -0.99 5.70
C LYS A 83 -10.01 0.09 5.83
N SER A 84 -9.95 1.10 4.98
CA SER A 84 -10.88 2.24 5.02
C SER A 84 -12.19 1.97 4.26
N ASN A 85 -12.28 0.83 3.57
CA ASN A 85 -13.46 0.39 2.81
C ASN A 85 -13.99 1.50 1.88
N TYR A 86 -13.09 2.06 1.06
CA TYR A 86 -13.44 3.06 0.06
C TYR A 86 -14.26 2.46 -1.07
N ASP A 87 -15.20 3.26 -1.59
CA ASP A 87 -15.90 2.94 -2.83
C ASP A 87 -14.99 3.18 -4.04
N ALA A 88 -15.40 2.65 -5.20
CA ALA A 88 -14.65 2.75 -6.44
C ALA A 88 -14.30 4.19 -6.84
N PHE A 89 -15.17 5.15 -6.51
CA PHE A 89 -14.95 6.56 -6.84
C PHE A 89 -13.80 7.18 -6.01
N ASN A 90 -13.81 6.96 -4.70
CA ASN A 90 -12.73 7.40 -3.81
C ASN A 90 -11.41 6.67 -4.13
N ILE A 91 -11.47 5.38 -4.46
CA ILE A 91 -10.29 4.60 -4.89
C ILE A 91 -9.70 5.19 -6.17
N HIS A 92 -10.52 5.42 -7.19
CA HIS A 92 -10.06 5.95 -8.47
C HIS A 92 -9.39 7.31 -8.32
N TRP A 93 -10.03 8.21 -7.58
CA TRP A 93 -9.48 9.53 -7.30
C TRP A 93 -8.14 9.43 -6.58
N LEU A 94 -8.06 8.66 -5.50
CA LEU A 94 -6.83 8.51 -4.73
C LEU A 94 -5.69 7.94 -5.58
N LEU A 95 -5.92 6.81 -6.28
CA LEU A 95 -4.88 6.14 -7.05
C LEU A 95 -4.41 6.98 -8.25
N ASN A 96 -5.30 7.72 -8.92
CA ASN A 96 -4.89 8.65 -9.99
C ASN A 96 -4.01 9.78 -9.47
N ASN A 97 -4.36 10.38 -8.33
CA ASN A 97 -3.58 11.49 -7.79
C ASN A 97 -2.23 11.00 -7.26
N VAL A 98 -2.19 9.83 -6.60
CA VAL A 98 -0.92 9.19 -6.20
C VAL A 98 -0.05 8.87 -7.41
N LYS A 99 -0.64 8.36 -8.50
CA LYS A 99 0.08 8.09 -9.75
C LYS A 99 0.75 9.36 -10.28
N GLY A 100 0.01 10.47 -10.35
CA GLY A 100 0.56 11.76 -10.78
C GLY A 100 1.69 12.28 -9.88
N LEU A 101 1.60 12.09 -8.56
CA LEU A 101 2.70 12.44 -7.64
C LEU A 101 3.95 11.58 -7.89
N MET A 102 3.77 10.27 -8.05
CA MET A 102 4.87 9.34 -8.28
C MET A 102 5.55 9.58 -9.64
N GLU A 103 4.77 9.89 -10.67
CA GLU A 103 5.31 10.26 -11.99
C GLU A 103 6.18 11.52 -11.90
N LYS A 104 5.73 12.56 -11.17
CA LYS A 104 6.54 13.76 -10.92
C LYS A 104 7.82 13.43 -10.15
N TYR A 105 7.73 12.62 -9.10
CA TYR A 105 8.90 12.15 -8.36
C TYR A 105 9.89 11.43 -9.29
N ASN A 106 9.41 10.54 -10.16
CA ASN A 106 10.24 9.79 -11.11
C ASN A 106 10.92 10.66 -12.19
N LEU A 107 10.39 11.85 -12.49
CA LEU A 107 11.03 12.79 -13.41
C LEU A 107 12.26 13.45 -12.78
N SER A 108 12.26 13.62 -11.45
CA SER A 108 13.31 14.32 -10.71
C SER A 108 14.30 13.40 -9.99
N ASN A 109 14.12 12.08 -10.05
CA ASN A 109 14.92 11.11 -9.30
C ASN A 109 15.44 9.98 -10.21
N GLU A 110 16.68 9.56 -9.98
CA GLU A 110 17.30 8.46 -10.72
C GLU A 110 16.66 7.10 -10.39
N LYS A 111 16.33 6.90 -9.11
CA LYS A 111 15.66 5.69 -8.61
C LYS A 111 14.15 5.82 -8.80
N LYS A 112 13.68 5.31 -9.95
CA LYS A 112 12.27 5.39 -10.32
C LYS A 112 11.44 4.29 -9.64
N CYS A 113 10.31 4.65 -9.07
CA CYS A 113 9.27 3.71 -8.65
C CYS A 113 8.24 3.56 -9.78
N LYS A 114 8.30 2.43 -10.49
CA LYS A 114 7.41 2.13 -11.61
C LYS A 114 6.07 1.60 -11.11
N LEU A 115 5.03 2.42 -11.22
CA LEU A 115 3.66 1.95 -11.03
C LEU A 115 3.22 1.15 -12.26
N ASN A 116 2.49 0.05 -12.05
CA ASN A 116 1.86 -0.69 -13.14
C ASN A 116 0.90 0.23 -13.93
N GLU A 117 0.79 0.05 -15.24
CA GLU A 117 -0.13 0.84 -16.09
C GLU A 117 -1.57 0.82 -15.55
N ASN A 118 -1.99 -0.32 -15.02
CA ASN A 118 -3.31 -0.54 -14.45
C ASN A 118 -3.45 -0.10 -12.98
N PHE A 119 -2.42 0.52 -12.39
CA PHE A 119 -2.43 0.90 -10.97
C PHE A 119 -3.67 1.70 -10.58
N SER A 120 -4.05 2.70 -11.39
CA SER A 120 -5.22 3.56 -11.10
C SER A 120 -6.56 3.06 -11.65
N THR A 121 -6.55 1.92 -12.35
CA THR A 121 -7.76 1.27 -12.89
C THR A 121 -8.25 0.12 -12.01
N ILE A 122 -7.47 -0.30 -11.00
CA ILE A 122 -7.90 -1.30 -10.02
C ILE A 122 -8.86 -0.65 -9.02
N LEU A 123 -10.15 -0.64 -9.36
CA LEU A 123 -11.22 -0.06 -8.52
C LEU A 123 -11.96 -1.10 -7.67
N ASP A 124 -11.82 -2.38 -8.00
CA ASP A 124 -12.43 -3.46 -7.23
C ASP A 124 -11.61 -3.75 -5.96
N ILE A 125 -12.24 -3.51 -4.81
CA ILE A 125 -11.64 -3.76 -3.50
C ILE A 125 -11.30 -5.25 -3.28
N ASN A 126 -12.02 -6.18 -3.90
CA ASN A 126 -11.70 -7.61 -3.82
C ASN A 126 -10.46 -7.94 -4.65
N LEU A 127 -10.30 -7.31 -5.82
CA LEU A 127 -9.09 -7.43 -6.60
C LEU A 127 -7.87 -6.88 -5.85
N LEU A 128 -8.02 -5.74 -5.16
CA LEU A 128 -6.99 -5.19 -4.26
C LEU A 128 -6.64 -6.20 -3.15
N LYS A 129 -7.65 -6.74 -2.45
CA LYS A 129 -7.44 -7.76 -1.40
C LYS A 129 -6.68 -8.98 -1.92
N ASN A 130 -7.06 -9.50 -3.08
CA ASN A 130 -6.41 -10.68 -3.65
C ASN A 130 -4.95 -10.38 -4.01
N LYS A 131 -4.67 -9.24 -4.69
CA LYS A 131 -3.30 -8.84 -5.05
C LYS A 131 -2.44 -8.63 -3.80
N THR A 132 -2.97 -7.93 -2.80
CA THR A 132 -2.27 -7.72 -1.51
C THR A 132 -1.99 -9.04 -0.79
N ALA A 133 -2.93 -9.99 -0.77
CA ALA A 133 -2.73 -11.30 -0.15
C ALA A 133 -1.63 -12.12 -0.86
N LEU A 134 -1.60 -12.11 -2.20
CA LEU A 134 -0.54 -12.77 -2.96
C LEU A 134 0.83 -12.13 -2.70
N TYR A 135 0.90 -10.80 -2.67
CA TYR A 135 2.15 -10.11 -2.40
C TYR A 135 2.73 -10.50 -1.04
N TYR A 136 1.92 -10.41 0.03
CA TYR A 136 2.38 -10.83 1.35
C TYR A 136 2.72 -12.32 1.40
N PHE A 137 2.00 -13.17 0.68
CA PHE A 137 2.39 -14.58 0.57
C PHE A 137 3.82 -14.75 0.04
N LEU A 138 4.19 -14.01 -1.01
CA LEU A 138 5.53 -14.04 -1.58
C LEU A 138 6.58 -13.50 -0.60
N GLU A 139 6.30 -12.37 0.05
CA GLU A 139 7.18 -11.79 1.09
C GLU A 139 7.43 -12.76 2.27
N TYR A 140 6.45 -13.57 2.61
CA TYR A 140 6.56 -14.56 3.70
C TYR A 140 6.94 -15.96 3.20
N TYR A 141 7.22 -16.15 1.91
CA TYR A 141 7.37 -17.47 1.31
C TYR A 141 8.44 -18.31 2.00
N ASP A 142 9.62 -17.76 2.27
CA ASP A 142 10.70 -18.50 2.93
C ASP A 142 10.35 -18.90 4.36
N LYS A 143 9.59 -18.05 5.08
CA LYS A 143 9.11 -18.34 6.43
C LYS A 143 8.05 -19.44 6.40
N ILE A 144 7.13 -19.36 5.44
CA ILE A 144 6.10 -20.40 5.19
C ILE A 144 6.77 -21.72 4.84
N LYS A 145 7.76 -21.72 3.94
CA LYS A 145 8.52 -22.90 3.53
C LYS A 145 9.22 -23.56 4.72
N LYS A 146 9.90 -22.79 5.56
CA LYS A 146 10.52 -23.29 6.81
C LYS A 146 9.48 -23.91 7.76
N ALA A 147 8.29 -23.31 7.86
CA ALA A 147 7.21 -23.82 8.68
C ALA A 147 6.58 -25.13 8.16
N LEU A 148 6.89 -25.54 6.92
CA LEU A 148 6.47 -26.82 6.35
C LEU A 148 7.46 -27.97 6.60
N ASN A 149 8.61 -27.70 7.23
CA ASN A 149 9.61 -28.72 7.53
C ASN A 149 9.05 -29.84 8.42
N PRO A 150 9.59 -31.08 8.29
CA PRO A 150 9.21 -32.20 9.14
C PRO A 150 9.34 -31.85 10.63
N GLY A 151 8.33 -32.14 11.44
CA GLY A 151 8.29 -31.81 12.88
C GLY A 151 7.48 -30.54 13.23
N SER A 152 7.00 -29.79 12.25
CA SER A 152 6.08 -28.67 12.44
C SER A 152 4.68 -29.13 12.85
N THR A 153 4.18 -28.66 14.00
CA THR A 153 2.81 -28.92 14.50
C THR A 153 1.72 -28.24 13.67
N ASN A 154 2.07 -27.21 12.90
CA ASN A 154 1.11 -26.39 12.15
C ASN A 154 1.10 -26.69 10.64
N LYS A 155 1.77 -27.76 10.19
CA LYS A 155 1.91 -28.10 8.76
C LYS A 155 0.58 -28.10 8.00
N TYR A 156 -0.48 -28.68 8.59
CA TYR A 156 -1.81 -28.72 7.97
C TYR A 156 -2.37 -27.31 7.70
N LEU A 157 -2.25 -26.38 8.66
CA LEU A 157 -2.75 -25.01 8.52
C LEU A 157 -2.00 -24.26 7.41
N TYR A 158 -0.67 -24.42 7.33
CA TYR A 158 0.12 -23.82 6.25
C TYR A 158 -0.25 -24.40 4.88
N CYS A 159 -0.47 -25.71 4.77
CA CYS A 159 -0.95 -26.33 3.53
C CYS A 159 -2.32 -25.79 3.11
N GLN A 160 -3.26 -25.61 4.04
CA GLN A 160 -4.57 -25.01 3.73
C GLN A 160 -4.42 -23.55 3.28
N TYR A 161 -3.59 -22.78 3.98
CA TYR A 161 -3.29 -21.39 3.61
C TYR A 161 -2.75 -21.29 2.18
N ILE A 162 -1.72 -22.09 1.83
CA ILE A 162 -1.13 -22.13 0.49
C ILE A 162 -2.18 -22.50 -0.57
N LYS A 163 -3.05 -23.48 -0.27
CA LYS A 163 -4.14 -23.86 -1.18
C LYS A 163 -5.10 -22.69 -1.44
N GLN A 164 -5.41 -21.89 -0.43
CA GLN A 164 -6.24 -20.69 -0.62
C GLN A 164 -5.52 -19.63 -1.46
N ILE A 165 -4.23 -19.41 -1.25
CA ILE A 165 -3.43 -18.49 -2.09
C ILE A 165 -3.46 -18.89 -3.56
N PHE A 166 -3.28 -20.18 -3.89
CA PHE A 166 -3.37 -20.64 -5.29
C PHE A 166 -4.77 -20.43 -5.89
N ARG A 167 -5.84 -20.60 -5.09
CA ARG A 167 -7.21 -20.28 -5.53
C ARG A 167 -7.42 -18.78 -5.78
N LEU A 168 -6.75 -17.91 -5.02
CA LEU A 168 -6.79 -16.46 -5.26
C LEU A 168 -6.04 -16.09 -6.54
N TYR A 169 -4.89 -16.72 -6.80
CA TYR A 169 -4.11 -16.49 -8.01
C TYR A 169 -4.94 -16.78 -9.27
N GLN A 170 -5.67 -17.89 -9.30
CA GLN A 170 -6.58 -18.25 -10.40
C GLN A 170 -7.69 -17.23 -10.68
N LYS A 171 -8.02 -16.35 -9.73
CA LYS A 171 -9.07 -15.33 -9.86
C LYS A 171 -8.56 -13.96 -10.31
N ILE A 172 -7.25 -13.76 -10.31
CA ILE A 172 -6.61 -12.50 -10.73
C ILE A 172 -6.17 -12.55 -12.19
N GLN A 173 -6.14 -13.76 -12.75
CA GLN A 173 -5.74 -14.06 -14.13
C GLN A 173 -6.81 -13.63 -15.14
#